data_AF-A0A9D0GXZ8-F1
#
_entry.id   AF-A0A9D0GXZ8-F1
#
_cell.length_a   1.000
_cell.length_b   1.000
_cell.length_c   1.000
_cell.angle_alpha   90.00
_cell.angle_beta   90.00
_cell.angle_gamma   90.00
#
_symmetry.space_group_name_H-M   'P 1'
#
loop_
_entity.id
_entity.type
_entity.pdbx_description
1 polymer ?
#
loop_
_entity_poly.entity_id
_entity_poly.type
_entity_poly.pdbx_seq_one_letter_code
_entity_poly.pdbx_strand_id
1 'polypeptide(L)'
;MSIKDILINGNNGGLDHEGLSPLQKITLRFVVVGLIFYGVAAIEGMLMRGQEITPLPFIDDSHFFAIMTVHPIVGIFGSTYLLVFGAFLFLVPYLMKKPIFSIGLANFTWVIMSVGTVLVWLSG
;
A
#
# COMPACT_ATOMS: atom_id res chain seq x y z
N MET A 1 20.29 8.94 20.06
CA MET A 1 20.39 8.12 18.82
C MET A 1 20.21 9.07 17.65
N SER A 2 21.08 9.05 16.64
CA SER A 2 20.96 9.94 15.47
C SER A 2 19.86 9.47 14.52
N ILE A 3 19.24 10.38 13.75
CA ILE A 3 18.27 10.02 12.69
C ILE A 3 18.89 9.03 11.70
N LYS A 4 20.18 9.21 11.37
CA LYS A 4 20.91 8.29 10.51
C LYS A 4 20.99 6.87 11.09
N ASP A 5 21.20 6.77 12.40
CA ASP A 5 21.26 5.47 13.08
C ASP A 5 19.88 4.83 13.17
N ILE A 6 18.81 5.61 13.33
CA ILE A 6 17.43 5.12 13.32
C ILE A 6 17.04 4.61 11.92
N LEU A 7 17.42 5.31 10.85
CA LEU A 7 17.11 4.90 9.49
C LEU A 7 17.88 3.65 9.05
N ILE A 8 19.15 3.52 9.45
CA ILE A 8 20.02 2.41 9.03
C ILE A 8 19.88 1.20 9.96
N ASN A 9 19.83 1.44 11.28
CA ASN A 9 19.89 0.39 12.31
C ASN A 9 18.62 0.30 13.16
N GLY A 10 17.53 0.99 12.77
CA GLY A 10 16.29 1.01 13.55
C GLY A 10 15.59 -0.35 13.67
N ASN A 11 15.88 -1.30 12.77
CA ASN A 11 15.38 -2.68 12.88
C ASN A 11 15.91 -3.41 14.12
N ASN A 12 17.08 -3.03 14.63
CA ASN A 12 17.75 -3.68 15.76
C ASN A 12 17.16 -3.28 17.12
N GLY A 13 16.31 -2.26 17.19
CA GLY A 13 15.77 -1.73 18.44
C GLY A 13 14.26 -1.50 18.49
N GLY A 14 13.57 -1.35 17.35
CA GLY A 14 12.13 -1.02 17.32
C GLY A 14 11.24 -1.99 16.53
N LEU A 15 11.79 -2.68 15.53
CA LEU A 15 11.05 -3.56 14.61
C LEU A 15 11.92 -4.74 14.17
N ASP A 16 12.28 -5.59 15.13
CA ASP A 16 12.89 -6.88 14.80
C ASP A 16 11.86 -7.78 14.12
N HIS A 17 11.95 -7.87 12.80
CA HIS A 17 11.09 -8.71 11.99
C HIS A 17 11.23 -10.21 12.29
N GLU A 18 12.35 -10.69 12.86
CA GLU A 18 12.55 -12.10 13.14
C GLU A 18 11.64 -12.55 14.29
N GLY A 19 11.57 -11.76 15.36
CA GLY A 19 10.71 -11.97 16.53
C GLY A 19 9.20 -11.77 16.29
N LEU A 20 8.77 -11.28 15.12
CA LEU A 20 7.36 -11.08 14.83
C LEU A 20 6.62 -12.40 14.62
N SER A 21 5.41 -12.50 15.20
CA SER A 21 4.49 -13.59 14.92
C SER A 21 4.08 -13.62 13.44
N PRO A 22 3.65 -14.78 12.91
CA PRO A 22 3.15 -14.86 11.54
C PRO A 22 2.04 -13.85 11.23
N LEU A 23 1.18 -13.55 12.21
CA LEU A 23 0.09 -12.58 12.09
C LEU A 23 0.59 -11.14 11.97
N GLN A 24 1.61 -10.77 12.75
CA GLN A 24 2.23 -9.45 12.65
C GLN A 24 2.99 -9.29 11.33
N LYS A 25 3.70 -10.33 10.88
CA LYS A 25 4.40 -10.34 9.58
C LYS A 25 3.45 -10.12 8.42
N ILE A 26 2.32 -10.84 8.38
CA ILE A 26 1.33 -10.67 7.31
C ILE A 26 0.71 -9.27 7.36
N THR A 27 0.33 -8.79 8.55
CA THR A 27 -0.25 -7.45 8.73
C THR A 27 0.71 -6.38 8.23
N LEU A 28 2.00 -6.49 8.57
CA LEU A 28 3.02 -5.56 8.12
C LEU A 28 3.15 -5.53 6.59
N ARG A 29 3.05 -6.69 5.92
CA ARG A 29 3.05 -6.75 4.45
C ARG A 29 1.88 -5.98 3.83
N PHE A 30 0.66 -6.19 4.33
CA PHE A 30 -0.51 -5.43 3.87
C PHE A 30 -0.32 -3.93 4.06
N VAL A 31 0.18 -3.50 5.23
CA VAL A 31 0.38 -2.09 5.55
C VAL A 31 1.47 -1.46 4.68
N VAL A 32 2.63 -2.09 4.58
CA VAL A 32 3.76 -1.59 3.78
C VAL A 32 3.36 -1.44 2.33
N VAL A 33 2.74 -2.46 1.74
CA VAL A 33 2.32 -2.41 0.33
C VAL A 33 1.20 -1.38 0.12
N GLY A 34 0.23 -1.30 1.04
CA GLY A 34 -0.83 -0.29 0.99
C GLY A 34 -0.28 1.14 1.04
N LEU A 35 0.72 1.40 1.89
CA LEU A 35 1.38 2.72 1.97
C LEU A 35 2.18 3.07 0.71
N ILE A 36 2.77 2.07 0.03
CA ILE A 36 3.46 2.30 -1.25
C ILE A 36 2.44 2.77 -2.30
N PHE A 37 1.31 2.07 -2.46
CA PHE A 37 0.26 2.49 -3.37
C PHE A 37 -0.39 3.82 -2.97
N TYR A 38 -0.49 4.11 -1.68
CA TYR A 38 -0.91 5.42 -1.20
C TYR A 38 0.02 6.53 -1.69
N GLY A 39 1.34 6.29 -1.62
CA GLY A 39 2.34 7.20 -2.15
C GLY A 39 2.18 7.43 -3.65
N VAL A 40 1.97 6.37 -4.44
CA VAL A 40 1.70 6.47 -5.88
C VAL A 40 0.44 7.31 -6.13
N ALA A 41 -0.68 6.96 -5.50
CA ALA A 41 -1.94 7.69 -5.65
C ALA A 41 -1.79 9.17 -5.26
N ALA A 42 -1.10 9.47 -4.16
CA ALA A 42 -0.86 10.84 -3.72
C ALA A 42 -0.06 11.64 -4.76
N ILE A 43 0.99 11.06 -5.35
CA ILE A 43 1.79 11.70 -6.41
C ILE A 43 0.92 11.95 -7.65
N GLU A 44 0.19 10.94 -8.12
CA GLU A 44 -0.72 11.07 -9.28
C GLU A 44 -1.79 12.14 -9.05
N GLY A 45 -2.39 12.19 -7.86
CA GLY A 45 -3.36 13.22 -7.49
C GLY A 45 -2.77 14.63 -7.58
N MET A 46 -1.52 14.80 -7.13
CA MET A 46 -0.82 16.09 -7.25
C MET A 46 -0.46 16.44 -8.70
N LEU A 47 -0.09 15.46 -9.53
CA LEU A 47 0.16 15.67 -10.95
C LEU A 47 -1.10 16.12 -11.69
N MET A 48 -2.23 15.44 -11.46
CA MET A 48 -3.52 15.82 -12.04
C MET A 48 -3.92 17.23 -11.60
N ARG A 49 -3.76 17.54 -10.31
CA ARG A 49 -4.03 18.90 -9.79
C ARG A 49 -3.16 19.96 -10.46
N GLY A 50 -1.89 19.64 -10.71
CA GLY A 50 -0.96 20.51 -11.44
C GLY A 50 -1.46 20.79 -12.86
N GLN A 51 -1.81 19.73 -13.59
CA GLN A 51 -2.30 19.80 -14.98
C GLN A 51 -3.51 20.72 -15.13
N GLU A 52 -4.46 20.68 -14.19
CA GLU A 52 -5.66 21.52 -14.21
C GLU A 52 -5.38 23.02 -14.00
N ILE A 53 -4.28 23.37 -13.31
CA ILE A 53 -3.91 24.77 -13.03
C ILE A 53 -3.03 25.31 -14.17
N THR A 54 -2.02 24.56 -14.56
CA THR A 54 -1.09 24.90 -15.64
C THR A 54 -0.61 23.60 -16.27
N PRO A 55 -0.86 23.38 -17.57
CA PRO A 55 -0.47 22.15 -18.23
C PRO A 55 1.02 21.85 -18.05
N LEU A 56 1.30 20.67 -17.52
CA LEU A 56 2.64 20.12 -17.32
C LEU A 56 3.19 19.66 -18.68
N PRO A 57 4.43 20.00 -19.03
CA PRO A 57 4.97 19.77 -20.38
C PRO A 57 5.19 18.29 -20.72
N PHE A 58 5.05 17.38 -19.75
CA PHE A 58 5.27 15.94 -19.88
C PHE A 58 3.98 15.11 -19.73
N ILE A 59 2.82 15.75 -19.58
CA ILE A 59 1.52 15.08 -19.54
C ILE A 59 0.66 15.67 -20.66
N ASP A 60 0.36 14.87 -21.68
CA ASP A 60 -0.63 15.22 -22.69
C ASP A 60 -2.05 14.86 -22.21
N ASP A 61 -3.07 15.30 -22.97
CA ASP A 61 -4.47 15.08 -22.60
C ASP A 61 -4.83 13.59 -22.50
N SER A 62 -4.27 12.74 -23.38
CA SER A 62 -4.54 11.30 -23.36
C SER A 62 -4.01 10.66 -22.08
N HIS A 63 -2.78 10.99 -21.70
CA HIS A 63 -2.15 10.52 -20.48
C HIS A 63 -2.86 11.07 -19.24
N PHE A 64 -3.32 12.33 -19.26
CA PHE A 64 -4.11 12.90 -18.16
C PHE A 64 -5.40 12.11 -17.91
N PHE A 65 -6.17 11.79 -18.96
CA PHE A 65 -7.39 10.99 -18.83
C PHE A 65 -7.13 9.55 -18.43
N ALA A 66 -5.97 8.99 -18.82
CA ALA A 66 -5.54 7.68 -18.37
C ALA A 66 -5.24 7.69 -16.86
N ILE A 67 -4.47 8.66 -16.37
CA ILE A 67 -4.19 8.87 -14.93
C ILE A 67 -5.50 9.05 -14.16
N MET A 68 -6.43 9.87 -14.65
CA MET A 68 -7.75 10.07 -14.03
C MET A 68 -8.54 8.76 -13.86
N THR A 69 -8.35 7.81 -14.77
CA THR A 69 -9.04 6.52 -14.74
C THR A 69 -8.37 5.57 -13.74
N VAL A 70 -7.04 5.49 -13.74
CA VAL A 70 -6.30 4.53 -12.89
C VAL A 70 -6.08 5.02 -11.46
N HIS A 71 -5.91 6.33 -11.24
CA HIS A 71 -5.67 6.94 -9.93
C HIS A 71 -6.67 6.49 -8.84
N PRO A 72 -8.01 6.57 -9.04
CA PRO A 72 -8.95 6.11 -8.02
C PRO A 72 -8.84 4.60 -7.77
N ILE A 73 -8.51 3.80 -8.78
CA ILE A 73 -8.35 2.35 -8.63
C ILE A 73 -7.10 2.03 -7.79
N VAL A 74 -5.98 2.72 -8.04
CA VAL A 74 -4.75 2.60 -7.23
C VAL A 74 -5.01 3.01 -5.78
N GLY A 75 -5.70 4.13 -5.56
CA GLY A 75 -6.03 4.62 -4.21
C GLY A 75 -7.00 3.72 -3.44
N ILE A 76 -8.03 3.19 -4.10
CA ILE A 76 -9.04 2.34 -3.47
C ILE A 76 -8.47 0.94 -3.21
N PHE A 77 -8.06 0.23 -4.26
CA PHE A 77 -7.70 -1.19 -4.16
C PHE A 77 -6.25 -1.38 -3.74
N GLY A 78 -5.33 -0.57 -4.27
CA GLY A 78 -3.91 -0.64 -3.92
C GLY A 78 -3.63 -0.13 -2.52
N SER A 79 -4.27 0.97 -2.11
CA SER A 79 -4.04 1.57 -0.78
C SER A 79 -5.13 1.18 0.21
N THR A 80 -6.33 1.76 0.08
CA THR A 80 -7.33 1.78 1.16
C THR A 80 -7.76 0.38 1.58
N TYR A 81 -8.07 -0.48 0.61
CA TYR A 81 -8.46 -1.86 0.90
C TYR A 81 -7.30 -2.62 1.56
N LEU A 82 -6.07 -2.54 1.04
CA LEU A 82 -4.94 -3.22 1.67
C LEU A 82 -4.70 -2.76 3.12
N LEU A 83 -4.81 -1.45 3.39
CA LEU A 83 -4.65 -0.90 4.74
C LEU A 83 -5.78 -1.38 5.68
N VAL A 84 -7.04 -1.27 5.26
CA VAL A 84 -8.20 -1.62 6.10
C VAL A 84 -8.26 -3.13 6.34
N PHE A 85 -8.09 -3.95 5.30
CA PHE A 85 -8.07 -5.41 5.47
C PHE A 85 -6.85 -5.88 6.26
N GLY A 86 -5.68 -5.27 6.07
CA GLY A 86 -4.50 -5.52 6.89
C GLY A 86 -4.77 -5.22 8.37
N ALA A 87 -5.36 -4.07 8.68
CA ALA A 87 -5.75 -3.72 10.04
C ALA A 87 -6.75 -4.71 10.64
N PHE A 88 -7.78 -5.14 9.90
CA PHE A 88 -8.74 -6.13 10.39
C PHE A 88 -8.16 -7.53 10.55
N LEU A 89 -7.24 -7.95 9.67
CA LEU A 89 -6.54 -9.22 9.82
C LEU A 89 -5.75 -9.29 11.13
N PHE A 90 -5.30 -8.16 11.67
CA PHE A 90 -4.69 -8.10 13.00
C PHE A 90 -5.72 -7.92 14.12
N LEU A 91 -6.58 -6.90 14.00
CA LEU A 91 -7.44 -6.43 15.07
C LEU A 91 -8.52 -7.45 15.43
N VAL A 92 -9.14 -8.11 14.45
CA VAL A 92 -10.22 -9.06 14.71
C VAL A 92 -9.71 -10.29 15.48
N PRO A 93 -8.63 -10.98 15.06
CA PRO A 93 -8.05 -12.08 15.85
C PRO A 93 -7.58 -11.66 17.23
N TYR A 94 -7.01 -10.45 17.34
CA TYR A 94 -6.53 -9.90 18.60
C TYR A 94 -7.66 -9.72 19.61
N LEU A 95 -8.77 -9.10 19.20
CA LEU A 95 -9.94 -8.87 20.06
C LEU A 95 -10.70 -10.16 20.38
N MET A 96 -10.88 -11.01 19.37
CA MET A 96 -11.64 -12.26 19.50
C MET A 96 -10.84 -13.39 20.16
N LYS A 97 -9.52 -13.20 20.39
CA LYS A 97 -8.59 -14.21 20.90
C LYS A 97 -8.63 -15.52 20.09
N LYS A 98 -8.90 -15.43 18.79
CA LYS A 98 -9.03 -16.58 17.88
C LYS A 98 -8.10 -16.39 16.69
N PRO A 99 -7.27 -17.38 16.33
CA PRO A 99 -6.38 -17.27 15.18
C PRO A 99 -7.18 -17.15 13.88
N ILE A 100 -6.58 -16.52 12.86
CA ILE A 100 -7.16 -16.50 11.51
C ILE A 100 -7.21 -17.91 10.93
N PHE A 101 -8.16 -18.15 10.02
CA PHE A 101 -8.34 -19.44 9.38
C PHE A 101 -7.10 -19.92 8.60
N SER A 102 -6.46 -19.03 7.82
CA SER A 102 -5.28 -19.39 7.03
C SER A 102 -4.36 -18.19 6.77
N ILE A 103 -3.09 -18.34 7.15
CA ILE A 103 -2.01 -17.39 6.83
C ILE A 103 -1.66 -17.45 5.34
N GLY A 104 -1.78 -18.63 4.71
CA GLY A 104 -1.54 -18.80 3.27
C GLY A 104 -2.54 -18.01 2.43
N LEU A 105 -3.83 -18.07 2.81
CA LEU A 105 -4.88 -17.31 2.13
C LEU A 105 -4.68 -15.80 2.30
N ALA A 106 -4.30 -15.36 3.50
CA ALA A 106 -3.98 -13.96 3.72
C ALA A 106 -2.80 -13.48 2.87
N ASN A 107 -1.76 -14.32 2.68
CA ASN A 107 -0.65 -14.00 1.76
C ASN A 107 -1.14 -13.91 0.31
N PHE A 108 -1.98 -14.84 -0.11
CA PHE A 108 -2.55 -14.83 -1.45
C PHE A 108 -3.36 -13.55 -1.71
N THR A 109 -4.18 -13.11 -0.74
CA THR A 109 -5.02 -11.92 -0.86
C THR A 109 -4.23 -10.64 -1.13
N TRP A 110 -3.19 -10.31 -0.34
CA TRP A 110 -2.44 -9.08 -0.63
C TRP A 110 -1.69 -9.17 -1.95
N VAL A 111 -1.17 -10.36 -2.32
CA VAL A 111 -0.47 -10.56 -3.60
C VAL A 111 -1.40 -10.31 -4.78
N ILE A 112 -2.56 -10.96 -4.84
CA ILE A 112 -3.48 -10.81 -5.98
C ILE A 112 -4.02 -9.38 -6.09
N MET A 113 -4.27 -8.72 -4.96
CA MET A 113 -4.68 -7.33 -4.95
C MET A 113 -3.59 -6.43 -5.49
N SER A 114 -2.36 -6.60 -5.02
CA SER A 114 -1.22 -5.78 -5.46
C SER A 114 -0.93 -5.99 -6.94
N VAL A 115 -0.92 -7.25 -7.40
CA VAL A 115 -0.72 -7.59 -8.81
C VAL A 115 -1.85 -7.01 -9.67
N GLY A 116 -3.11 -7.16 -9.24
CA GLY A 116 -4.26 -6.59 -9.94
C GLY A 116 -4.17 -5.07 -10.05
N THR A 117 -3.78 -4.38 -8.96
CA THR A 117 -3.56 -2.94 -8.99
C THR A 117 -2.43 -2.55 -9.93
N VAL A 118 -1.29 -3.25 -9.91
CA VAL A 118 -0.18 -2.96 -10.83
C VAL A 118 -0.59 -3.17 -12.29
N LEU A 119 -1.33 -4.23 -12.59
CA LEU A 119 -1.79 -4.50 -13.96
C LEU A 119 -2.73 -3.40 -14.48
N VAL A 120 -3.65 -2.92 -13.65
CA VAL A 120 -4.52 -1.79 -14.03
C VAL A 120 -3.71 -0.51 -14.14
N TRP A 121 -2.79 -0.25 -13.21
CA TRP A 121 -1.94 0.93 -13.23
C TRP A 121 -1.07 1.01 -14.49
N LEU A 122 -0.50 -0.11 -14.94
CA LEU A 122 0.29 -0.20 -16.18
C LEU A 122 -0.56 -0.13 -17.46
N SER A 123 -1.88 -0.18 -17.35
CA SER A 123 -2.81 -0.10 -18.50
C SER A 123 -3.31 1.31 -18.79
N GLY A 124 -3.15 2.24 -17.84
CA GLY A 124 -3.32 3.68 -18.06
C GLY A 124 -2.04 4.27 -18.61
#